data_AF-A0A6P0I608-F1
#
_entry.id   AF-A0A6P0I608-F1
#
_cell.length_a   1.000
_cell.length_b   1.000
_cell.length_c   1.000
_cell.angle_alpha   90.00
_cell.angle_beta   90.00
_cell.angle_gamma   90.00
#
_symmetry.space_group_name_H-M   'P 1'
#
loop_
_entity.id
_entity.type
_entity.pdbx_description
1 polymer ?
#
loop_
_entity_poly.entity_id
_entity_poly.type
_entity_poly.pdbx_seq_one_letter_code
_entity_poly.pdbx_strand_id
1 'polypeptide(L)'
;MNIYQKSFKLILAGNTNIPAMINAIIGATIQARNDTKNSDLTFRQVHIFHSEQSLQALTTSVGWQEAISNYKIYSTSLVHHVTKIEDSNAGVEEVANIILTIIKSADLDNKTLGKKLDEVRNIFSQNPKYFVNTETLEHITRLITSVRNDIAHPSSENSYSKDIIAIQSRLSSQLAFAFIQFTTKTLSSFLDQNGQLVNVQILETPTDKNQTIFYFGFDGDSTGDYLEMAFEKSNEDEVRQRSQIVHEVIGELKKLIYKATKDNKSVLFAEGDNILFKAPYQVSLLNDLQRIYKERTGLTGTIGYGKTLPEVALAMRLAKAQGGGNIMGIALKN
;
A
#
# COMPACT_ATOMS: atom_id res chain seq x y z
N MET A 1 -15.04 -1.53 32.55
CA MET A 1 -13.90 -2.47 32.58
C MET A 1 -14.22 -3.63 31.67
N ASN A 2 -13.58 -3.73 30.49
CA ASN A 2 -13.46 -5.01 29.80
C ASN A 2 -12.12 -5.05 29.07
N ILE A 3 -11.26 -5.94 29.54
CA ILE A 3 -9.81 -5.99 29.29
C ILE A 3 -9.52 -6.94 28.12
N TYR A 4 -10.48 -7.10 27.19
CA TYR A 4 -10.26 -7.80 25.92
C TYR A 4 -9.58 -6.86 24.91
N GLN A 5 -8.31 -6.63 25.25
CA GLN A 5 -7.16 -6.21 24.46
C GLN A 5 -7.34 -6.13 22.95
N LYS A 6 -7.16 -4.93 22.40
CA LYS A 6 -6.73 -4.66 21.01
C LYS A 6 -5.53 -5.56 20.68
N SER A 7 -5.74 -6.70 20.02
CA SER A 7 -4.66 -7.62 19.69
C SER A 7 -4.06 -7.26 18.34
N PHE A 8 -3.00 -6.45 18.36
CA PHE A 8 -2.21 -6.21 17.16
C PHE A 8 -1.39 -7.46 16.84
N LYS A 9 -1.54 -7.96 15.61
CA LYS A 9 -0.70 -9.01 15.04
C LYS A 9 0.17 -8.41 13.94
N LEU A 10 1.47 -8.70 13.96
CA LEU A 10 2.39 -8.31 12.90
C LEU A 10 2.69 -9.54 12.03
N ILE A 11 2.76 -9.36 10.72
CA ILE A 11 3.11 -10.41 9.77
C ILE A 11 4.26 -9.88 8.92
N LEU A 12 5.33 -10.66 8.80
CA LEU A 12 6.47 -10.32 7.96
C LEU A 12 7.13 -11.56 7.35
N ALA A 13 7.84 -11.35 6.25
CA ALA A 13 8.75 -12.36 5.72
C ALA A 13 10.02 -12.43 6.57
N GLY A 14 10.50 -13.65 6.76
CA GLY A 14 11.86 -13.92 7.18
C GLY A 14 12.86 -13.40 6.16
N ASN A 15 14.00 -12.93 6.65
CA ASN A 15 15.12 -12.49 5.83
C ASN A 15 16.40 -13.22 6.28
N THR A 16 17.37 -13.43 5.40
CA THR A 16 18.71 -13.89 5.78
C THR A 16 19.54 -12.74 6.36
N ASN A 17 19.20 -11.49 6.04
CA ASN A 17 19.70 -10.29 6.70
C ASN A 17 18.91 -10.04 8.00
N ILE A 18 19.40 -10.62 9.11
CA ILE A 18 18.74 -10.55 10.43
C ILE A 18 18.61 -9.13 10.96
N PRO A 19 19.64 -8.26 10.92
CA PRO A 19 19.49 -6.87 11.36
C PRO A 19 18.34 -6.14 10.67
N ALA A 20 18.18 -6.30 9.35
CA ALA A 20 17.09 -5.66 8.61
C ALA A 20 15.71 -6.16 9.05
N MET A 21 15.55 -7.47 9.26
CA MET A 21 14.31 -8.07 9.74
C MET A 21 13.94 -7.57 11.15
N ILE A 22 14.90 -7.51 12.05
CA ILE A 22 14.70 -7.05 13.43
C ILE A 22 14.35 -5.56 13.47
N ASN A 23 15.03 -4.75 12.67
CA ASN A 23 14.71 -3.33 12.52
C ASN A 23 13.30 -3.11 11.96
N ALA A 24 12.81 -3.98 11.08
CA ALA A 24 11.43 -3.90 10.59
C ALA A 24 10.41 -4.17 11.71
N ILE A 25 10.65 -5.16 12.58
CA ILE A 25 9.77 -5.45 13.74
C ILE A 25 9.79 -4.27 14.73
N ILE A 26 10.98 -3.73 15.03
CA ILE A 26 11.15 -2.57 15.92
C ILE A 26 10.44 -1.35 15.32
N GLY A 27 10.68 -1.06 14.04
CA GLY A 27 10.08 0.07 13.34
C GLY A 27 8.55 -0.01 13.32
N ALA A 28 7.99 -1.18 13.02
CA ALA A 28 6.54 -1.41 13.09
C ALA A 28 5.99 -1.19 14.50
N THR A 29 6.73 -1.60 15.54
CA THR A 29 6.33 -1.42 16.94
C THR A 29 6.34 0.06 17.34
N ILE A 30 7.40 0.81 16.98
CA ILE A 30 7.48 2.24 17.23
C ILE A 30 6.35 2.99 16.53
N GLN A 31 6.10 2.66 15.26
CA GLN A 31 5.02 3.28 14.49
C GLN A 31 3.66 3.02 15.15
N ALA A 32 3.37 1.77 15.54
CA ALA A 32 2.11 1.43 16.20
C ALA A 32 1.93 2.16 17.55
N ARG A 33 3.00 2.38 18.32
CA ARG A 33 2.97 3.17 19.55
C ARG A 33 2.63 4.63 19.28
N ASN A 34 3.24 5.21 18.24
CA ASN A 34 3.00 6.59 17.83
C ASN A 34 1.54 6.78 17.38
N ASP A 35 1.05 5.89 16.52
CA ASP A 35 -0.31 5.95 15.97
C ASP A 35 -1.38 5.82 17.07
N THR A 36 -1.12 4.99 18.08
CA THR A 36 -2.07 4.71 19.17
C THR A 36 -1.87 5.58 20.40
N LYS A 37 -0.80 6.39 20.45
CA LYS A 37 -0.33 7.14 21.63
C LYS A 37 -0.17 6.26 22.88
N ASN A 38 0.22 5.00 22.68
CA ASN A 38 0.45 4.04 23.77
C ASN A 38 1.89 3.55 23.72
N SER A 39 2.74 4.07 24.61
CA SER A 39 4.17 3.74 24.69
C SER A 39 4.46 2.28 25.06
N ASP A 40 3.50 1.59 25.66
CA ASP A 40 3.65 0.19 26.10
C ASP A 40 3.04 -0.81 25.12
N LEU A 41 2.51 -0.33 23.99
CA LEU A 41 1.95 -1.20 22.97
C LEU A 41 3.03 -2.13 22.39
N THR A 42 2.66 -3.41 22.30
CA THR A 42 3.46 -4.47 21.70
C THR A 42 2.54 -5.41 20.93
N PHE A 43 3.07 -6.09 19.92
CA PHE A 43 2.31 -7.07 19.17
C PHE A 43 2.09 -8.33 20.03
N ARG A 44 0.86 -8.81 20.09
CA ARG A 44 0.53 -10.05 20.81
C ARG A 44 1.16 -11.26 20.11
N GLN A 45 1.20 -11.22 18.79
CA GLN A 45 1.86 -12.22 17.94
C GLN A 45 2.55 -11.51 16.78
N VAL A 46 3.79 -11.92 16.50
CA VAL A 46 4.56 -11.52 15.34
C VAL A 46 4.82 -12.78 14.54
N HIS A 47 4.08 -12.96 13.45
CA HIS A 47 4.20 -14.12 12.57
C HIS A 47 5.32 -13.85 11.57
N ILE A 48 6.38 -14.66 11.63
CA ILE A 48 7.55 -14.55 10.75
C ILE A 48 7.62 -15.79 9.87
N PHE A 49 7.50 -15.60 8.56
CA PHE A 49 7.52 -16.67 7.58
C PHE A 49 8.93 -16.87 7.02
N HIS A 50 9.62 -17.91 7.49
CA HIS A 50 11.00 -18.20 7.14
C HIS A 50 11.10 -19.24 6.02
N SER A 51 12.06 -19.04 5.11
CA SER A 51 12.76 -20.16 4.45
C SER A 51 13.63 -20.89 5.46
N GLU A 52 13.99 -22.15 5.20
CA GLU A 52 14.95 -22.87 6.05
C GLU A 52 16.26 -22.07 6.24
N GLN A 53 16.76 -21.47 5.16
CA GLN A 53 17.95 -20.60 5.19
C GLN A 53 17.76 -19.35 6.05
N SER A 54 16.58 -18.71 6.00
CA SER A 54 16.28 -17.53 6.81
C SER A 54 16.14 -17.88 8.29
N LEU A 55 15.51 -19.01 8.62
CA LEU A 55 15.45 -19.45 10.02
C LEU A 55 16.85 -19.80 10.51
N GLN A 56 17.64 -20.52 9.71
CA GLN A 56 19.02 -20.88 10.06
C GLN A 56 19.88 -19.62 10.28
N ALA A 57 19.75 -18.61 9.44
CA ALA A 57 20.40 -17.32 9.64
C ALA A 57 19.96 -16.64 10.95
N LEU A 58 18.68 -16.73 11.33
CA LEU A 58 18.17 -16.17 12.58
C LEU A 58 18.69 -16.93 13.81
N THR A 59 18.69 -18.27 13.77
CA THR A 59 19.14 -19.10 14.90
C THR A 59 20.65 -19.04 15.10
N THR A 60 21.41 -18.78 14.05
CA THR A 60 22.87 -18.59 14.13
C THR A 60 23.28 -17.15 14.45
N SER A 61 22.37 -16.19 14.32
CA SER A 61 22.62 -14.79 14.65
C SER A 61 22.53 -14.54 16.15
N VAL A 62 23.48 -13.76 16.68
CA VAL A 62 23.54 -13.35 18.09
C VAL A 62 23.02 -11.93 18.28
N GLY A 63 22.51 -11.63 19.47
CA GLY A 63 22.16 -10.26 19.89
C GLY A 63 20.78 -9.74 19.44
N TRP A 64 20.10 -10.41 18.50
CA TRP A 64 18.78 -9.95 18.05
C TRP A 64 17.69 -10.03 19.13
N GLN A 65 17.78 -11.02 20.03
CA GLN A 65 16.84 -11.18 21.14
C GLN A 65 16.95 -10.02 22.14
N GLU A 66 18.17 -9.59 22.43
CA GLU A 66 18.44 -8.41 23.26
C GLU A 66 17.89 -7.15 22.59
N ALA A 67 18.16 -7.00 21.28
CA ALA A 67 17.69 -5.86 20.50
C ALA A 67 16.15 -5.69 20.55
N ILE A 68 15.37 -6.76 20.40
CA ILE A 68 13.90 -6.68 20.48
C ILE A 68 13.39 -6.53 21.93
N SER A 69 14.12 -7.06 22.91
CA SER A 69 13.75 -6.96 24.32
C SER A 69 13.81 -5.52 24.84
N ASN A 70 14.77 -4.72 24.33
CA ASN A 70 14.88 -3.28 24.61
C ASN A 70 13.60 -2.50 24.22
N TYR A 71 12.80 -3.06 23.32
CA TYR A 71 11.52 -2.50 22.89
C TYR A 71 10.32 -3.22 23.50
N LYS A 72 10.49 -4.02 24.57
CA LYS A 72 9.41 -4.80 25.20
C LYS A 72 8.70 -5.76 24.23
N ILE A 73 9.42 -6.26 23.23
CA ILE A 73 8.95 -7.29 22.31
C ILE A 73 9.51 -8.61 22.83
N TYR A 74 8.63 -9.50 23.27
CA TYR A 74 9.03 -10.78 23.84
C TYR A 74 9.30 -11.78 22.72
N SER A 75 10.37 -12.57 22.84
CA SER A 75 10.65 -13.67 21.91
C SER A 75 9.51 -14.68 21.85
N THR A 76 8.79 -14.88 22.95
CA THR A 76 7.58 -15.71 23.03
C THR A 76 6.41 -15.17 22.22
N SER A 77 6.42 -13.90 21.85
CA SER A 77 5.44 -13.31 20.93
C SER A 77 5.77 -13.58 19.47
N LEU A 78 6.99 -14.06 19.16
CA LEU A 78 7.37 -14.43 17.80
C LEU A 78 6.88 -15.83 17.49
N VAL A 79 6.09 -15.95 16.43
CA VAL A 79 5.62 -17.23 15.89
C VAL A 79 6.39 -17.46 14.60
N HIS A 80 7.34 -18.39 14.65
CA HIS A 80 8.18 -18.75 13.52
C HIS A 80 7.46 -19.80 12.67
N HIS A 81 7.10 -19.41 11.46
CA HIS A 81 6.52 -20.29 10.46
C HIS A 81 7.63 -20.71 9.51
N VAL A 82 8.13 -21.93 9.69
CA VAL A 82 9.11 -22.50 8.77
C VAL A 82 8.36 -23.14 7.64
N THR A 83 8.37 -22.47 6.50
CA THR A 83 7.86 -23.08 5.28
C THR A 83 9.08 -23.52 4.49
N LYS A 84 9.16 -24.81 4.12
CA LYS A 84 9.97 -25.17 2.97
C LYS A 84 9.39 -24.38 1.82
N ILE A 85 10.06 -23.29 1.43
CA ILE A 85 9.66 -22.50 0.26
C ILE A 85 9.64 -23.40 -1.01
N GLU A 86 10.23 -24.58 -0.91
CA GLU A 86 10.22 -25.67 -1.89
C GLU A 86 8.96 -26.56 -1.83
N ASP A 87 8.25 -26.65 -0.70
CA ASP A 87 6.95 -27.35 -0.52
C ASP A 87 5.80 -26.33 -0.31
N SER A 88 5.42 -25.75 -1.44
CA SER A 88 4.67 -24.52 -1.75
C SER A 88 3.21 -24.32 -1.32
N ASN A 89 2.57 -25.15 -0.49
CA ASN A 89 1.11 -25.00 -0.23
C ASN A 89 0.74 -24.49 1.17
N ALA A 90 1.42 -24.91 2.23
CA ALA A 90 1.00 -24.62 3.62
C ALA A 90 1.23 -23.16 4.03
N GLY A 91 2.39 -22.58 3.72
CA GLY A 91 2.71 -21.20 4.12
C GLY A 91 1.86 -20.14 3.39
N VAL A 92 1.52 -20.38 2.13
CA VAL A 92 0.65 -19.48 1.35
C VAL A 92 -0.80 -19.57 1.83
N GLU A 93 -1.25 -20.77 2.18
CA GLU A 93 -2.56 -21.02 2.77
C GLU A 93 -2.72 -20.36 4.14
N GLU A 94 -1.67 -20.42 4.97
CA GLU A 94 -1.68 -19.79 6.29
C GLU A 94 -1.71 -18.25 6.21
N VAL A 95 -1.06 -17.65 5.22
CA VAL A 95 -1.15 -16.20 5.03
C VAL A 95 -2.48 -15.77 4.41
N ALA A 96 -3.04 -16.52 3.45
CA ALA A 96 -4.38 -16.29 2.94
C ALA A 96 -5.45 -16.44 4.05
N ASN A 97 -5.28 -17.40 4.94
CA ASN A 97 -6.08 -17.56 6.16
C ASN A 97 -6.00 -16.30 7.03
N ILE A 98 -4.82 -15.74 7.24
CA ILE A 98 -4.69 -14.54 8.06
C ILE A 98 -5.35 -13.32 7.40
N ILE A 99 -5.21 -13.13 6.09
CA ILE A 99 -5.90 -12.05 5.34
C ILE A 99 -7.42 -12.20 5.45
N LEU A 100 -7.93 -13.41 5.22
CA LEU A 100 -9.36 -13.69 5.32
C LEU A 100 -9.87 -13.46 6.75
N THR A 101 -9.12 -13.89 7.77
CA THR A 101 -9.42 -13.66 9.20
C THR A 101 -9.43 -12.17 9.57
N ILE A 102 -8.57 -11.35 8.95
CA ILE A 102 -8.49 -9.90 9.17
C ILE A 102 -9.71 -9.20 8.56
N ILE A 103 -10.18 -9.65 7.39
CA ILE A 103 -11.22 -8.95 6.62
C ILE A 103 -12.64 -9.40 6.99
N LYS A 104 -12.80 -10.66 7.36
CA LYS A 104 -14.04 -11.24 7.89
C LYS A 104 -13.62 -12.23 8.97
N SER A 105 -14.39 -12.40 10.03
CA SER A 105 -14.27 -13.59 10.88
C SER A 105 -14.69 -14.85 10.08
N ALA A 106 -13.99 -15.17 8.99
CA ALA A 106 -14.38 -16.14 7.99
C ALA A 106 -14.06 -17.54 8.51
N ASP A 107 -14.97 -18.48 8.26
CA ASP A 107 -14.73 -19.90 8.48
C ASP A 107 -13.78 -20.42 7.39
N LEU A 108 -12.58 -20.81 7.81
CA LEU A 108 -11.44 -21.16 6.95
C LEU A 108 -11.29 -22.65 6.76
N ASP A 109 -12.03 -23.45 7.53
CA ASP A 109 -11.94 -24.90 7.48
C ASP A 109 -12.47 -25.41 6.12
N ASN A 110 -11.73 -26.34 5.52
CA ASN A 110 -12.06 -27.02 4.25
C ASN A 110 -12.01 -26.21 2.94
N LYS A 111 -11.32 -25.05 2.89
CA LYS A 111 -11.14 -24.27 1.63
C LYS A 111 -9.72 -24.39 1.08
N THR A 112 -9.59 -24.64 -0.23
CA THR A 112 -8.29 -24.63 -0.91
C THR A 112 -7.74 -23.21 -1.04
N LEU A 113 -6.42 -23.07 -1.14
CA LEU A 113 -5.77 -21.77 -1.40
C LEU A 113 -6.37 -21.01 -2.59
N GLY A 114 -6.66 -21.69 -3.69
CA GLY A 114 -7.33 -21.09 -4.85
C GLY A 114 -8.68 -20.45 -4.48
N LYS A 115 -9.52 -21.15 -3.71
CA LYS A 115 -10.80 -20.61 -3.21
C LYS A 115 -10.60 -19.43 -2.27
N LYS A 116 -9.55 -19.45 -1.44
CA LYS A 116 -9.21 -18.35 -0.54
C LYS A 116 -8.77 -17.11 -1.32
N LEU A 117 -7.94 -17.28 -2.35
CA LEU A 117 -7.55 -16.20 -3.27
C LEU A 117 -8.74 -15.67 -4.09
N ASP A 118 -9.66 -16.55 -4.50
CA ASP A 118 -10.91 -16.15 -5.16
C ASP A 118 -11.83 -15.36 -4.24
N GLU A 119 -11.89 -15.69 -2.94
CA GLU A 119 -12.66 -14.91 -1.95
C GLU A 119 -12.03 -13.53 -1.72
N VAL A 120 -10.71 -13.46 -1.60
CA VAL A 120 -9.99 -12.19 -1.61
C VAL A 120 -10.37 -11.41 -2.86
N ARG A 121 -10.21 -11.99 -4.07
CA ARG A 121 -10.63 -11.36 -5.33
C ARG A 121 -12.08 -10.87 -5.28
N ASN A 122 -13.03 -11.68 -4.83
CA ASN A 122 -14.44 -11.31 -4.78
C ASN A 122 -14.67 -10.09 -3.88
N ILE A 123 -13.96 -9.96 -2.76
CA ILE A 123 -14.02 -8.77 -1.89
C ILE A 123 -13.54 -7.52 -2.64
N PHE A 124 -12.44 -7.64 -3.38
CA PHE A 124 -11.91 -6.57 -4.22
C PHE A 124 -12.88 -6.23 -5.37
N SER A 125 -13.48 -7.24 -6.03
CA SER A 125 -14.45 -7.06 -7.13
C SER A 125 -15.78 -6.47 -6.68
N GLN A 126 -16.22 -6.71 -5.45
CA GLN A 126 -17.42 -6.09 -4.88
C GLN A 126 -17.20 -4.63 -4.47
N ASN A 127 -15.94 -4.21 -4.35
CA ASN A 127 -15.56 -2.85 -3.99
C ASN A 127 -14.56 -2.27 -5.02
N PRO A 128 -14.91 -2.22 -6.31
CA PRO A 128 -13.98 -1.83 -7.38
C PRO A 128 -13.53 -0.37 -7.25
N LYS A 129 -14.25 0.43 -6.45
CA LYS A 129 -13.95 1.83 -6.16
C LYS A 129 -12.72 2.02 -5.27
N TYR A 130 -12.29 1.01 -4.52
CA TYR A 130 -11.27 1.14 -3.49
C TYR A 130 -9.91 0.56 -3.87
N PHE A 131 -9.82 -0.18 -4.98
CA PHE A 131 -8.65 -1.00 -5.25
C PHE A 131 -8.22 -1.02 -6.72
N VAL A 132 -6.97 -1.46 -6.89
CA VAL A 132 -6.20 -1.75 -8.11
C VAL A 132 -7.05 -2.31 -9.25
N ASN A 133 -6.64 -2.00 -10.48
CA ASN A 133 -7.12 -2.60 -11.72
C ASN A 133 -7.47 -4.10 -11.52
N THR A 134 -8.78 -4.37 -11.48
CA THR A 134 -9.34 -5.72 -11.25
C THR A 134 -8.83 -6.73 -12.27
N GLU A 135 -8.46 -6.26 -13.47
CA GLU A 135 -7.84 -7.04 -14.53
C GLU A 135 -6.44 -7.53 -14.14
N THR A 136 -5.62 -6.70 -13.50
CA THR A 136 -4.30 -7.10 -12.99
C THR A 136 -4.43 -8.17 -11.90
N LEU A 137 -5.38 -8.00 -10.97
CA LEU A 137 -5.66 -9.00 -9.94
C LEU A 137 -6.17 -10.31 -10.55
N GLU A 138 -7.01 -10.23 -11.58
CA GLU A 138 -7.50 -11.38 -12.33
C GLU A 138 -6.36 -12.12 -13.03
N HIS A 139 -5.49 -11.42 -13.76
CA HIS A 139 -4.36 -12.01 -14.45
C HIS A 139 -3.39 -12.71 -13.50
N ILE A 140 -3.05 -12.08 -12.37
CA ILE A 140 -2.17 -12.67 -11.36
C ILE A 140 -2.82 -13.92 -10.75
N THR A 141 -4.11 -13.85 -10.39
CA THR A 141 -4.83 -14.98 -9.78
C THR A 141 -4.95 -16.15 -10.76
N ARG A 142 -5.26 -15.88 -12.04
CA ARG A 142 -5.31 -16.88 -13.10
C ARG A 142 -3.94 -17.51 -13.35
N LEU A 143 -2.87 -16.72 -13.37
CA LEU A 143 -1.51 -17.24 -13.52
C LEU A 143 -1.12 -18.18 -12.37
N ILE A 144 -1.37 -17.77 -11.12
CA ILE A 144 -1.12 -18.61 -9.93
C ILE A 144 -1.92 -19.92 -10.02
N THR A 145 -3.19 -19.83 -10.44
CA THR A 145 -4.09 -20.99 -10.58
C THR A 145 -3.64 -21.93 -11.70
N SER A 146 -3.25 -21.40 -12.86
CA SER A 146 -2.76 -22.20 -13.99
C SER A 146 -1.50 -22.96 -13.61
N VAL A 147 -0.50 -22.26 -13.07
CA VAL A 147 0.76 -22.89 -12.63
C VAL A 147 0.50 -23.97 -11.58
N ARG A 148 -0.47 -23.76 -10.67
CA ARG A 148 -0.84 -24.75 -9.66
C ARG A 148 -1.57 -25.97 -10.24
N ASN A 149 -2.48 -25.75 -11.18
CA ASN A 149 -3.21 -26.84 -11.82
C ASN A 149 -2.27 -27.73 -12.65
N ASP A 150 -1.27 -27.13 -13.31
CA ASP A 150 -0.24 -27.88 -14.05
C ASP A 150 0.63 -28.74 -13.12
N ILE A 151 0.89 -28.29 -11.88
CA ILE A 151 1.58 -29.09 -10.85
C ILE A 151 0.70 -30.23 -10.33
N ALA A 152 -0.60 -29.96 -10.08
CA ALA A 152 -1.53 -30.92 -9.48
C ALA A 152 -2.03 -31.99 -10.48
N HIS A 153 -2.09 -31.63 -11.76
CA HIS A 153 -2.55 -32.48 -12.86
C HIS A 153 -1.55 -32.40 -14.02
N PRO A 154 -0.33 -32.94 -13.86
CA PRO A 154 0.64 -32.96 -14.95
C PRO A 154 0.01 -33.71 -16.14
N SER A 155 -0.11 -33.03 -17.28
CA SER A 155 -0.70 -33.62 -18.47
C SER A 155 0.07 -34.88 -18.85
N SER A 156 -0.66 -35.98 -19.08
CA SER A 156 -0.10 -37.31 -19.34
C SER A 156 0.81 -37.39 -20.59
N GLU A 157 0.84 -36.33 -21.40
CA GLU A 157 1.68 -36.24 -22.61
C GLU A 157 3.04 -35.57 -22.37
N ASN A 158 3.22 -34.84 -21.27
CA ASN A 158 4.49 -34.21 -20.91
C ASN A 158 4.79 -34.47 -19.43
N SER A 159 5.49 -35.58 -19.16
CA SER A 159 6.19 -35.79 -17.88
C SER A 159 7.23 -34.68 -17.71
N TYR A 160 6.81 -33.54 -17.16
CA TYR A 160 7.72 -32.46 -16.79
C TYR A 160 8.81 -33.03 -15.88
N SER A 161 10.07 -32.68 -16.15
CA SER A 161 11.17 -33.09 -15.28
C SER A 161 10.90 -32.59 -13.85
N LYS A 162 11.40 -33.31 -12.85
CA LYS A 162 11.31 -32.88 -11.44
C LYS A 162 11.78 -31.44 -11.24
N ASP A 163 12.74 -31.00 -12.03
CA ASP A 163 13.27 -29.64 -12.02
C ASP A 163 12.23 -28.60 -12.51
N ILE A 164 11.45 -28.92 -13.55
CA ILE A 164 10.39 -28.03 -14.04
C ILE A 164 9.26 -27.92 -13.00
N ILE A 165 8.87 -29.02 -12.37
CA ILE A 165 7.86 -29.02 -11.30
C ILE A 165 8.36 -28.18 -10.11
N ALA A 166 9.63 -28.30 -9.73
CA ALA A 166 10.24 -27.50 -8.67
C ALA A 166 10.27 -25.99 -9.03
N ILE A 167 10.60 -25.66 -10.29
CA ILE A 167 10.57 -24.27 -10.78
C ILE A 167 9.14 -23.71 -10.77
N GLN A 168 8.15 -24.47 -11.25
CA GLN A 168 6.74 -24.07 -11.25
C GLN A 168 6.21 -23.88 -9.81
N SER A 169 6.56 -24.78 -8.90
CA SER A 169 6.24 -24.70 -7.46
C SER A 169 6.79 -23.42 -6.82
N ARG A 170 8.07 -23.11 -7.09
CA ARG A 170 8.71 -21.88 -6.62
C ARG A 170 8.08 -20.62 -7.22
N LEU A 171 7.80 -20.64 -8.52
CA LEU A 171 7.15 -19.52 -9.22
C LEU A 171 5.75 -19.24 -8.66
N SER A 172 4.93 -20.28 -8.49
CA SER A 172 3.60 -20.15 -7.89
C SER A 172 3.65 -19.52 -6.50
N SER A 173 4.59 -19.96 -5.66
CA SER A 173 4.79 -19.43 -4.30
C SER A 173 5.21 -17.97 -4.30
N GLN A 174 6.16 -17.60 -5.15
CA GLN A 174 6.65 -16.22 -5.26
C GLN A 174 5.56 -15.28 -5.78
N LEU A 175 4.80 -15.70 -6.78
CA LEU A 175 3.66 -14.94 -7.30
C LEU A 175 2.57 -14.77 -6.23
N ALA A 176 2.26 -15.82 -5.47
CA ALA A 176 1.29 -15.73 -4.40
C ALA A 176 1.77 -14.82 -3.25
N PHE A 177 3.05 -14.88 -2.89
CA PHE A 177 3.61 -13.99 -1.87
C PHE A 177 3.62 -12.53 -2.31
N ALA A 178 4.01 -12.26 -3.56
CA ALA A 178 3.95 -10.92 -4.14
C ALA A 178 2.50 -10.40 -4.18
N PHE A 179 1.53 -11.24 -4.58
CA PHE A 179 0.12 -10.92 -4.57
C PHE A 179 -0.38 -10.56 -3.17
N ILE A 180 0.03 -11.32 -2.15
CA ILE A 180 -0.33 -11.07 -0.76
C ILE A 180 0.26 -9.75 -0.24
N GLN A 181 1.54 -9.50 -0.49
CA GLN A 181 2.19 -8.25 -0.08
C GLN A 181 1.51 -7.05 -0.74
N PHE A 182 1.22 -7.19 -2.02
CA PHE A 182 0.52 -6.19 -2.81
C PHE A 182 -0.88 -5.91 -2.26
N THR A 183 -1.70 -6.95 -2.06
CA THR A 183 -3.07 -6.82 -1.54
C THR A 183 -3.07 -6.27 -0.13
N THR A 184 -2.17 -6.73 0.76
CA THR A 184 -2.07 -6.24 2.15
C THR A 184 -1.68 -4.77 2.20
N LYS A 185 -0.67 -4.35 1.44
CA LYS A 185 -0.20 -2.95 1.39
C LYS A 185 -1.24 -2.02 0.76
N THR A 186 -2.00 -2.53 -0.21
CA THR A 186 -3.12 -1.79 -0.80
C THR A 186 -4.25 -1.67 0.22
N LEU A 187 -4.66 -2.78 0.85
CA LEU A 187 -5.75 -2.82 1.84
C LEU A 187 -5.46 -1.96 3.06
N SER A 188 -4.24 -1.98 3.60
CA SER A 188 -3.88 -1.23 4.81
C SER A 188 -4.15 0.26 4.68
N SER A 189 -4.14 0.78 3.46
CA SER A 189 -4.47 2.18 3.17
C SER A 189 -5.94 2.51 3.45
N PHE A 190 -6.83 1.52 3.43
CA PHE A 190 -8.27 1.61 3.58
C PHE A 190 -8.78 0.93 4.85
N LEU A 191 -7.89 0.59 5.79
CA LEU A 191 -8.28 0.10 7.10
C LEU A 191 -8.34 1.26 8.10
N ASP A 192 -9.37 1.26 8.93
CA ASP A 192 -9.44 2.15 10.08
C ASP A 192 -8.49 1.69 11.20
N GLN A 193 -8.44 2.46 12.28
CA GLN A 193 -7.66 2.13 13.48
C GLN A 193 -8.04 0.79 14.15
N ASN A 194 -9.16 0.18 13.76
CA ASN A 194 -9.65 -1.11 14.26
C ASN A 194 -9.40 -2.25 13.25
N GLY A 195 -8.75 -1.98 12.11
CA GLY A 195 -8.51 -2.97 11.06
C GLY A 195 -9.74 -3.27 10.22
N GLN A 196 -10.80 -2.44 10.28
CA GLN A 196 -11.99 -2.58 9.45
C GLN A 196 -11.87 -1.71 8.20
N LEU A 197 -12.43 -2.19 7.08
CA LEU A 197 -12.49 -1.40 5.87
C LEU A 197 -13.30 -0.12 6.09
N VAL A 198 -12.68 1.03 5.82
CA VAL A 198 -13.38 2.30 5.86
C VAL A 198 -14.43 2.39 4.75
N ASN A 199 -15.62 2.86 5.08
CA ASN A 199 -16.68 3.06 4.10
C ASN A 199 -16.44 4.38 3.35
N VAL A 200 -15.83 4.26 2.16
CA VAL A 200 -15.41 5.40 1.34
C VAL A 200 -16.53 5.78 0.37
N GLN A 201 -17.06 6.99 0.48
CA GLN A 201 -17.97 7.55 -0.51
C GLN A 201 -17.18 8.46 -1.46
N ILE A 202 -17.18 8.14 -2.76
CA ILE A 202 -16.77 9.10 -3.79
C ILE A 202 -17.79 10.23 -3.78
N LEU A 203 -17.31 11.45 -3.56
CA LEU A 203 -18.14 12.65 -3.58
C LEU A 203 -18.49 12.99 -5.02
N GLU A 204 -19.78 13.17 -5.29
CA GLU A 204 -20.20 13.93 -6.46
C GLU A 204 -19.69 15.37 -6.33
N THR A 205 -19.33 15.98 -7.45
CA THR A 205 -18.84 17.36 -7.54
C THR A 205 -19.71 18.27 -6.65
N PRO A 206 -19.17 18.82 -5.55
CA PRO A 206 -19.91 19.72 -4.69
C PRO A 206 -20.44 20.88 -5.51
N THR A 207 -21.72 21.20 -5.35
CA THR A 207 -22.26 22.44 -5.90
C THR A 207 -21.64 23.62 -5.15
N ASP A 208 -21.16 24.63 -5.88
CA ASP A 208 -20.46 25.85 -5.40
C ASP A 208 -21.21 26.65 -4.30
N LYS A 209 -22.42 26.24 -3.92
CA LYS A 209 -23.29 26.94 -2.96
C LYS A 209 -22.93 26.70 -1.50
N ASN A 210 -22.21 25.62 -1.20
CA ASN A 210 -21.81 25.33 0.17
C ASN A 210 -20.40 25.89 0.42
N GLN A 211 -20.27 26.93 1.25
CA GLN A 211 -19.00 27.50 1.73
C GLN A 211 -18.17 26.51 2.60
N THR A 212 -18.41 25.21 2.46
CA THR A 212 -17.69 24.15 3.14
C THR A 212 -16.21 24.23 2.75
N ILE A 213 -15.35 24.33 3.75
CA ILE A 213 -13.91 24.24 3.56
C ILE A 213 -13.53 22.77 3.42
N PHE A 214 -12.82 22.46 2.34
CA PHE A 214 -12.19 21.18 2.09
C PHE A 214 -10.68 21.33 2.18
N TYR A 215 -10.01 20.21 2.42
CA TYR A 215 -8.59 20.04 2.17
C TYR A 215 -8.40 19.44 0.77
N PHE A 216 -7.36 19.87 0.08
CA PHE A 216 -7.00 19.47 -1.27
C PHE A 216 -5.53 19.10 -1.29
N GLY A 217 -5.22 17.90 -1.76
CA GLY A 217 -3.89 17.49 -2.17
C GLY A 217 -3.78 17.66 -3.68
N PHE A 218 -2.68 18.25 -4.14
CA PHE A 218 -2.23 18.26 -5.52
C PHE A 218 -0.89 17.54 -5.57
N ASP A 219 -0.69 16.68 -6.55
CA ASP A 219 0.57 15.97 -6.78
C ASP A 219 0.81 15.82 -8.28
N GLY A 220 2.03 16.10 -8.72
CA GLY A 220 2.44 15.88 -10.11
C GLY A 220 2.43 14.40 -10.45
N ASP A 221 2.02 14.05 -11.67
CA ASP A 221 2.09 12.68 -12.16
C ASP A 221 3.41 12.47 -12.90
N SER A 222 4.13 11.40 -12.57
CA SER A 222 5.42 11.05 -13.17
C SER A 222 6.50 12.14 -13.14
N THR A 223 6.46 13.06 -12.15
CA THR A 223 7.51 14.06 -11.98
C THR A 223 8.88 13.43 -11.70
N GLY A 224 8.89 12.32 -10.95
CA GLY A 224 10.10 11.52 -10.69
C GLY A 224 10.73 11.04 -12.00
N ASP A 225 9.96 10.29 -12.80
CA ASP A 225 10.38 9.80 -14.12
C ASP A 225 10.85 10.96 -15.02
N TYR A 226 10.14 12.09 -15.00
CA TYR A 226 10.51 13.29 -15.75
C TYR A 226 11.89 13.84 -15.35
N LEU A 227 12.27 13.79 -14.08
CA LEU A 227 13.62 14.17 -13.65
C LEU A 227 14.64 13.07 -13.95
N GLU A 228 14.28 11.80 -13.75
CA GLU A 228 15.17 10.65 -13.99
C GLU A 228 15.61 10.53 -15.45
N MET A 229 14.71 10.81 -16.41
CA MET A 229 15.06 10.84 -17.83
C MET A 229 16.16 11.85 -18.18
N ALA A 230 16.37 12.90 -17.37
CA ALA A 230 17.49 13.82 -17.55
C ALA A 230 18.81 13.25 -17.00
N PHE A 231 18.76 12.36 -16.01
CA PHE A 231 19.94 11.67 -15.48
C PHE A 231 20.55 10.70 -16.51
N GLU A 232 19.71 9.98 -17.25
CA GLU A 232 20.15 8.99 -18.24
C GLU A 232 21.05 9.59 -19.33
N LYS A 233 20.84 10.88 -19.64
CA LYS A 233 21.63 11.62 -20.63
C LYS A 233 22.89 12.25 -20.06
N SER A 234 23.17 12.10 -18.75
CA SER A 234 24.29 12.72 -18.03
C SER A 234 24.42 14.22 -18.29
N ASN A 235 23.29 14.92 -18.45
CA ASN A 235 23.24 16.33 -18.79
C ASN A 235 22.78 17.16 -17.59
N GLU A 236 23.73 17.69 -16.83
CA GLU A 236 23.46 18.48 -15.62
C GLU A 236 22.60 19.71 -15.88
N ASP A 237 22.75 20.35 -17.04
CA ASP A 237 21.97 21.54 -17.40
C ASP A 237 20.50 21.18 -17.65
N GLU A 238 20.24 20.04 -18.28
CA GLU A 238 18.88 19.54 -18.49
C GLU A 238 18.20 19.17 -17.16
N VAL A 239 18.93 18.55 -16.23
CA VAL A 239 18.43 18.26 -14.87
C VAL A 239 18.06 19.56 -14.16
N ARG A 240 18.97 20.55 -14.18
CA ARG A 240 18.73 21.86 -13.55
C ARG A 240 17.53 22.55 -14.16
N GLN A 241 17.42 22.56 -15.48
CA GLN A 241 16.30 23.17 -16.20
C GLN A 241 14.98 22.50 -15.84
N ARG A 242 14.90 21.17 -15.88
CA ARG A 242 13.67 20.42 -15.53
C ARG A 242 13.27 20.66 -14.07
N SER A 243 14.21 20.59 -13.14
CA SER A 243 13.96 20.88 -11.73
C SER A 243 13.47 22.32 -11.51
N GLN A 244 14.03 23.28 -12.24
CA GLN A 244 13.64 24.69 -12.14
C GLN A 244 12.23 24.92 -12.70
N ILE A 245 11.87 24.27 -13.81
CA ILE A 245 10.51 24.33 -14.37
C ILE A 245 9.47 23.85 -13.34
N VAL A 246 9.71 22.70 -12.70
CA VAL A 246 8.81 22.17 -11.66
C VAL A 246 8.70 23.13 -10.48
N HIS A 247 9.84 23.64 -9.99
CA HIS A 247 9.87 24.60 -8.88
C HIS A 247 9.08 25.88 -9.19
N GLU A 248 9.28 26.46 -10.37
CA GLU A 248 8.59 27.69 -10.80
C GLU A 248 7.08 27.47 -10.93
N VAL A 249 6.67 26.36 -11.53
CA VAL A 249 5.25 25.98 -11.66
C VAL A 249 4.59 25.86 -10.29
N ILE A 250 5.20 25.15 -9.35
CA ILE A 250 4.62 24.96 -8.02
C ILE A 250 4.52 26.29 -7.27
N GLY A 251 5.50 27.19 -7.46
CA GLY A 251 5.43 28.57 -7.00
C GLY A 251 4.26 29.36 -7.61
N GLU A 252 3.97 29.16 -8.91
CA GLU A 252 2.84 29.76 -9.61
C GLU A 252 1.49 29.23 -9.11
N LEU A 253 1.35 27.91 -8.96
CA LEU A 253 0.16 27.26 -8.42
C LEU A 253 -0.15 27.76 -7.00
N LYS A 254 0.88 27.87 -6.15
CA LYS A 254 0.77 28.42 -4.79
C LYS A 254 0.21 29.86 -4.79
N LYS A 255 0.73 30.72 -5.68
CA LYS A 255 0.23 32.10 -5.83
C LYS A 255 -1.25 32.13 -6.29
N LEU A 256 -1.63 31.22 -7.20
CA LEU A 256 -3.01 31.12 -7.65
C LEU A 256 -3.96 30.74 -6.52
N ILE A 257 -3.58 29.76 -5.68
CA ILE A 257 -4.37 29.34 -4.50
C ILE A 257 -4.53 30.50 -3.52
N TYR A 258 -3.46 31.25 -3.23
CA TYR A 258 -3.55 32.43 -2.36
C TYR A 258 -4.47 33.50 -2.91
N LYS A 259 -4.42 33.75 -4.23
CA LYS A 259 -5.30 34.73 -4.88
C LYS A 259 -6.77 34.31 -4.81
N ALA A 260 -7.06 33.02 -5.04
CA ALA A 260 -8.42 32.50 -5.02
C ALA A 260 -9.02 32.48 -3.60
N THR A 261 -8.22 32.11 -2.60
CA THR A 261 -8.66 32.01 -1.20
C THR A 261 -8.62 33.34 -0.44
N LYS A 262 -7.81 34.30 -0.91
CA LYS A 262 -7.46 35.54 -0.19
C LYS A 262 -6.86 35.27 1.21
N ASP A 263 -6.23 34.11 1.40
CA ASP A 263 -5.61 33.70 2.65
C ASP A 263 -4.23 33.09 2.38
N ASN A 264 -3.17 33.66 2.96
CA ASN A 264 -1.80 33.15 2.83
C ASN A 264 -1.55 31.89 3.68
N LYS A 265 -2.47 31.54 4.58
CA LYS A 265 -2.46 30.30 5.37
C LYS A 265 -3.35 29.20 4.76
N SER A 266 -3.89 29.42 3.56
CA SER A 266 -4.66 28.40 2.84
C SER A 266 -3.77 27.25 2.38
N VAL A 267 -2.53 27.52 1.98
CA VAL A 267 -1.54 26.48 1.65
C VAL A 267 -0.82 26.05 2.93
N LEU A 268 -0.98 24.77 3.28
CA LEU A 268 -0.34 24.15 4.44
C LEU A 268 1.11 23.78 4.12
N PHE A 269 1.35 23.20 2.94
CA PHE A 269 2.70 23.00 2.40
C PHE A 269 2.67 23.00 0.86
N ALA A 270 3.82 23.29 0.25
CA ALA A 270 4.06 23.20 -1.19
C ALA A 270 5.54 22.91 -1.41
N GLU A 271 5.90 21.63 -1.58
CA GLU A 271 7.28 21.15 -1.64
C GLU A 271 7.42 20.11 -2.75
N GLY A 272 8.51 20.18 -3.51
CA GLY A 272 8.67 19.36 -4.72
C GLY A 272 7.52 19.63 -5.69
N ASP A 273 6.80 18.59 -6.09
CA ASP A 273 5.60 18.60 -6.92
C ASP A 273 4.28 18.50 -6.13
N ASN A 274 4.36 18.48 -4.80
CA ASN A 274 3.23 18.26 -3.91
C ASN A 274 2.75 19.57 -3.28
N ILE A 275 1.43 19.79 -3.26
CA ILE A 275 0.79 20.92 -2.57
C ILE A 275 -0.37 20.41 -1.72
N LEU A 276 -0.44 20.82 -0.46
CA LEU A 276 -1.61 20.64 0.39
C LEU A 276 -2.19 22.00 0.77
N PHE A 277 -3.47 22.20 0.49
CA PHE A 277 -4.16 23.45 0.80
C PHE A 277 -5.59 23.24 1.28
N LYS A 278 -6.18 24.27 1.87
CA LYS A 278 -7.58 24.33 2.30
C LYS A 278 -8.30 25.47 1.58
N ALA A 279 -9.48 25.20 1.06
CA ALA A 279 -10.30 26.18 0.34
C ALA A 279 -11.78 25.76 0.31
N PRO A 280 -12.70 26.67 -0.01
CA PRO A 280 -14.00 26.28 -0.55
C PRO A 280 -13.80 25.50 -1.87
N TYR A 281 -14.72 24.58 -2.17
CA TYR A 281 -14.71 23.90 -3.47
C TYR A 281 -14.95 24.92 -4.60
N GLN A 282 -14.04 24.96 -5.56
CA GLN A 282 -14.11 25.82 -6.75
C GLN A 282 -13.53 25.07 -7.94
N VAL A 283 -14.41 24.53 -8.80
CA VAL A 283 -13.99 23.69 -9.93
C VAL A 283 -13.04 24.43 -10.90
N SER A 284 -13.24 25.74 -11.09
CA SER A 284 -12.39 26.57 -11.94
C SER A 284 -10.94 26.62 -11.43
N LEU A 285 -10.76 26.83 -10.12
CA LEU A 285 -9.44 26.82 -9.50
C LEU A 285 -8.73 25.48 -9.72
N LEU A 286 -9.42 24.36 -9.44
CA LEU A 286 -8.82 23.03 -9.57
C LEU A 286 -8.41 22.73 -11.02
N ASN A 287 -9.26 23.07 -11.99
CA ASN A 287 -8.95 22.91 -13.40
C ASN A 287 -7.78 23.80 -13.83
N ASP A 288 -7.72 25.05 -13.34
CA ASP A 288 -6.59 25.94 -13.63
C ASP A 288 -5.27 25.39 -13.06
N LEU A 289 -5.28 24.80 -11.87
CA LEU A 289 -4.09 24.16 -11.29
C LEU A 289 -3.57 23.04 -12.20
N GLN A 290 -4.44 22.12 -12.62
CA GLN A 290 -4.06 21.03 -13.53
C GLN A 290 -3.59 21.56 -14.89
N ARG A 291 -4.28 22.55 -15.44
CA ARG A 291 -3.96 23.15 -16.75
C ARG A 291 -2.59 23.82 -16.73
N ILE A 292 -2.30 24.69 -15.75
CA ILE A 292 -1.02 25.40 -15.64
C ILE A 292 0.13 24.40 -15.48
N TYR A 293 -0.06 23.38 -14.63
CA TYR A 293 0.96 22.35 -14.46
C TYR A 293 1.27 21.63 -15.77
N LYS A 294 0.24 21.23 -16.52
CA LYS A 294 0.38 20.56 -17.81
C LYS A 294 1.00 21.41 -18.90
N GLU A 295 0.59 22.67 -19.01
CA GLU A 295 1.14 23.59 -20.01
C GLU A 295 2.64 23.83 -19.81
N ARG A 296 3.11 23.82 -18.57
CA ARG A 296 4.49 24.18 -18.23
C ARG A 296 5.45 22.99 -18.13
N THR A 297 4.95 21.83 -17.68
CA THR A 297 5.77 20.63 -17.49
C THR A 297 5.57 19.59 -18.60
N GLY A 298 4.43 19.64 -19.31
CA GLY A 298 3.97 18.57 -20.19
C GLY A 298 3.32 17.38 -19.45
N LEU A 299 3.32 17.39 -18.11
CA LEU A 299 2.83 16.32 -17.24
C LEU A 299 1.41 16.60 -16.73
N THR A 300 0.69 15.59 -16.28
CA THR A 300 -0.60 15.79 -15.60
C THR A 300 -0.40 16.02 -14.10
N GLY A 301 -1.39 16.63 -13.46
CA GLY A 301 -1.44 16.74 -12.00
C GLY A 301 -2.72 16.09 -11.48
N THR A 302 -2.61 15.32 -10.41
CA THR A 302 -3.71 14.66 -9.73
C THR A 302 -4.18 15.50 -8.54
N ILE A 303 -5.50 15.66 -8.36
CA ILE A 303 -6.07 16.38 -7.22
C ILE A 303 -7.03 15.47 -6.44
N GLY A 304 -6.79 15.35 -5.14
CA GLY A 304 -7.64 14.60 -4.21
C GLY A 304 -8.17 15.55 -3.14
N TYR A 305 -9.46 15.46 -2.79
CA TYR A 305 -10.06 16.34 -1.80
C TYR A 305 -11.01 15.64 -0.83
N GLY A 306 -11.14 16.23 0.37
CA GLY A 306 -11.95 15.72 1.47
C GLY A 306 -12.12 16.75 2.58
N LYS A 307 -12.98 16.49 3.56
CA LYS A 307 -13.17 17.36 4.73
C LYS A 307 -12.07 17.18 5.77
N THR A 308 -11.35 16.07 5.71
CA THR A 308 -10.26 15.70 6.62
C THR A 308 -9.02 15.28 5.84
N LEU A 309 -7.85 15.36 6.48
CA LEU A 309 -6.58 14.94 5.86
C LEU A 309 -6.55 13.44 5.48
N PRO A 310 -7.10 12.49 6.28
CA PRO A 310 -7.21 11.10 5.86
C PRO A 310 -8.03 10.90 4.58
N GLU A 311 -9.12 11.66 4.41
CA GLU A 311 -9.92 11.64 3.18
C GLU A 311 -9.13 12.12 1.97
N VAL A 312 -8.32 13.18 2.12
CA VAL A 312 -7.41 13.66 1.06
C VAL A 312 -6.40 12.59 0.67
N ALA A 313 -5.73 11.97 1.65
CA ALA A 313 -4.74 10.93 1.40
C ALA A 313 -5.35 9.74 0.65
N LEU A 314 -6.57 9.33 1.02
CA LEU A 314 -7.32 8.29 0.32
C LEU A 314 -7.71 8.72 -1.10
N ALA A 315 -8.19 9.96 -1.26
CA ALA A 315 -8.59 10.50 -2.55
C ALA A 315 -7.42 10.52 -3.54
N MET A 316 -6.25 10.99 -3.09
CA MET A 316 -5.02 10.99 -3.89
C MET A 316 -4.61 9.59 -4.34
N ARG A 317 -4.67 8.60 -3.44
CA ARG A 317 -4.30 7.21 -3.76
C ARG A 317 -5.23 6.61 -4.81
N LEU A 318 -6.54 6.79 -4.65
CA LEU A 318 -7.52 6.27 -5.60
C LEU A 318 -7.45 6.97 -6.96
N ALA A 319 -7.26 8.29 -6.94
CA ALA A 319 -7.06 9.11 -8.13
C ALA A 319 -5.87 8.64 -8.97
N LYS A 320 -4.71 8.41 -8.32
CA LYS A 320 -3.51 7.88 -8.96
C LYS A 320 -3.67 6.43 -9.43
N ALA A 321 -4.35 5.58 -8.66
CA ALA A 321 -4.63 4.20 -9.06
C ALA A 321 -5.52 4.11 -10.31
N GLN A 322 -6.32 5.14 -10.60
CA GLN A 322 -7.16 5.26 -11.81
C GLN A 322 -6.42 5.90 -13.00
N GLY A 323 -5.09 6.01 -12.94
CA GLY A 323 -4.26 6.54 -14.03
C GLY A 323 -3.86 8.01 -13.87
N GLY A 324 -4.22 8.66 -12.76
CA GLY A 324 -3.83 10.04 -12.47
C GLY A 324 -4.56 11.08 -13.34
N GLY A 325 -4.12 12.34 -13.27
CA GLY A 325 -4.64 13.45 -14.06
C GLY A 325 -6.10 13.83 -13.81
N ASN A 326 -6.72 13.33 -12.74
CA ASN A 326 -8.12 13.55 -12.41
C ASN A 326 -8.29 14.32 -11.09
N ILE A 327 -9.51 14.80 -10.85
CA ILE A 327 -9.94 15.42 -9.60
C ILE A 327 -10.90 14.47 -8.90
N MET A 328 -10.58 14.05 -7.67
CA MET A 328 -11.34 13.07 -6.91
C MET A 328 -11.69 13.57 -5.52
N GLY A 329 -12.97 13.44 -5.15
CA GLY A 329 -13.45 13.74 -3.80
C GLY A 329 -13.80 12.48 -3.04
N ILE A 330 -13.43 12.42 -1.76
CA ILE A 330 -13.81 11.33 -0.85
C ILE A 330 -14.39 11.87 0.45
N ALA A 331 -15.40 11.17 0.96
CA ALA A 331 -15.82 11.25 2.36
C ALA A 331 -15.78 9.86 3.02
N LEU A 332 -15.36 9.82 4.28
CA LEU A 332 -15.48 8.63 5.11
C LEU A 332 -16.82 8.62 5.82
N LYS A 333 -17.62 7.56 5.63
CA LYS A 333 -18.83 7.34 6.42
C LYS A 333 -18.48 6.56 7.69
N ASN A 334 -18.99 7.04 8.81
CA ASN A 334 -19.03 6.28 10.07
C ASN A 334 -20.07 5.18 10.01
#